data_AF-A0A8T4SC22-F1
#
_entry.id   AF-A0A8T4SC22-F1
#
_cell.length_a   1.000
_cell.length_b   1.000
_cell.length_c   1.000
_cell.angle_alpha   90.00
_cell.angle_beta   90.00
_cell.angle_gamma   90.00
#
_symmetry.space_group_name_H-M   'P 1'
#
loop_
_entity.id
_entity.type
_entity.pdbx_description
1 polymer ?
#
loop_
_entity_poly.entity_id
_entity_poly.type
_entity_poly.pdbx_seq_one_letter_code
_entity_poly.pdbx_strand_id
1 'polypeptide(L)' 'MYLQKQLSKRIGDKEYAKYVLVIPPKVIHQLKWKGGEKLELEIKNDKLIVKRD' A
#
# COMPACT_ATOMS: atom_id res chain seq x y z
N MET A 1 9.24 -8.56 -1.58
CA MET A 1 8.21 -7.60 -2.06
C MET A 1 8.93 -6.34 -2.49
N TYR A 2 8.43 -5.65 -3.51
CA TYR A 2 8.97 -4.37 -3.98
C TYR A 2 7.87 -3.33 -3.95
N LEU A 3 8.21 -2.09 -3.61
CA LEU A 3 7.29 -0.97 -3.75
C LEU A 3 7.09 -0.70 -5.24
N GLN A 4 5.86 -0.83 -5.72
CA GLN A 4 5.52 -0.59 -7.13
C GLN A 4 5.07 0.86 -7.29
N LYS A 5 5.45 1.50 -8.40
CA LYS A 5 4.93 2.80 -8.81
C LYS A 5 3.91 2.57 -9.91
N GLN A 6 2.64 2.91 -9.65
CA GLN A 6 1.58 2.86 -10.65
C GLN A 6 1.26 4.27 -11.13
N LEU A 7 1.49 4.52 -12.42
CA LEU A 7 1.08 5.76 -13.06
C LEU A 7 -0.45 5.83 -13.09
N SER A 8 -1.01 6.90 -12.54
CA SER A 8 -2.44 7.15 -12.43
C SER A 8 -2.93 8.07 -13.54
N LYS A 9 -2.13 9.08 -13.90
CA LYS A 9 -2.45 10.03 -14.97
C LYS A 9 -1.19 10.71 -15.48
N ARG A 10 -1.20 11.11 -16.74
CA ARG A 10 -0.24 12.07 -17.31
C ARG A 10 -1.00 13.30 -17.79
N ILE A 11 -0.55 14.49 -17.40
CA ILE A 11 -1.09 15.77 -17.88
C ILE A 11 0.08 16.62 -18.35
N GLY A 12 0.21 16.78 -19.67
CA GLY A 12 1.41 17.35 -20.27
C GLY A 12 2.66 16.57 -19.84
N ASP A 13 3.63 17.28 -19.26
CA ASP A 13 4.88 16.68 -18.74
C ASP A 13 4.77 16.15 -17.30
N LYS A 14 3.64 16.36 -16.62
CA LYS A 14 3.46 15.91 -15.23
C LYS A 14 2.89 14.50 -15.16
N GLU A 15 3.60 13.63 -14.45
CA GLU A 15 3.15 12.27 -14.11
C GLU A 15 2.63 12.21 -12.68
N TYR A 16 1.40 11.74 -12.54
CA TYR A 16 0.78 11.44 -11.26
C TYR A 16 0.90 9.95 -11.03
N ALA A 17 1.57 9.55 -9.95
CA ALA A 17 1.73 8.16 -9.60
C ALA A 17 1.26 7.90 -8.17
N LYS A 18 0.81 6.67 -7.94
CA LYS A 18 0.59 6.12 -6.61
C LYS A 18 1.58 5.00 -6.37
N TYR A 19 1.99 4.83 -5.12
CA TYR A 19 2.82 3.70 -4.71
C TYR A 19 1.92 2.57 -4.21
N VAL A 20 2.23 1.34 -4.61
CA VAL A 20 1.46 0.14 -4.30
C VAL A 20 2.38 -0.91 -3.70
N LEU A 21 2.01 -1.43 -2.53
CA LEU A 21 2.63 -2.61 -1.93
C LEU A 21 1.80 -3.83 -2.28
N VAL A 22 2.43 -4.82 -2.92
CA VAL A 22 1.77 -6.09 -3.26
C VAL A 22 2.00 -7.09 -2.14
N ILE A 23 1.00 -7.28 -1.29
CA ILE A 23 1.06 -8.21 -0.16
C ILE A 23 0.66 -9.62 -0.64
N PRO A 24 1.48 -10.65 -0.43
CA PRO A 24 1.15 -12.01 -0.80
C PRO A 24 -0.15 -12.50 -0.13
N PRO A 25 -0.99 -13.30 -0.80
CA PRO A 25 -2.23 -13.81 -0.23
C PRO A 25 -2.04 -14.51 1.12
N LYS A 26 -0.96 -15.27 1.30
CA LYS A 26 -0.64 -15.95 2.58
C LYS A 26 -0.59 -14.97 3.76
N VAL A 27 -0.02 -13.78 3.57
CA VAL A 27 0.10 -12.75 4.61
C VAL A 27 -1.27 -12.13 4.89
N ILE A 28 -2.07 -11.84 3.86
CA ILE A 28 -3.45 -11.35 4.03
C ILE A 28 -4.31 -12.34 4.84
N HIS A 29 -4.20 -13.64 4.56
CA HIS A 29 -4.90 -14.68 5.32
C HIS A 29 -4.45 -14.74 6.79
N GLN A 30 -3.14 -14.67 7.05
CA GLN A 30 -2.60 -14.64 8.42
C GLN A 30 -3.06 -13.41 9.19
N LEU A 31 -3.05 -12.25 8.53
CA LEU A 31 -3.56 -11.00 9.08
C LEU A 31 -5.09 -10.96 9.17
N LYS A 32 -5.79 -11.92 8.54
CA LYS A 32 -7.26 -12.03 8.43
C LYS A 32 -7.93 -10.77 7.84
N TRP A 33 -7.21 -9.99 7.03
CA TRP A 33 -7.73 -8.76 6.41
C TRP A 33 -8.71 -9.10 5.30
N LYS A 34 -9.71 -8.24 5.09
CA LYS A 34 -10.65 -8.31 3.96
C LYS A 34 -10.55 -7.06 3.08
N GLY A 35 -10.95 -7.22 1.82
CA GLY A 35 -11.03 -6.08 0.89
C GLY A 35 -12.05 -5.06 1.38
N GLY A 36 -11.69 -3.76 1.30
CA GLY A 36 -12.53 -2.65 1.74
C GLY A 36 -12.45 -2.31 3.24
N GLU A 37 -11.63 -3.03 4.02
CA GLU A 37 -11.37 -2.66 5.41
C GLU A 37 -10.56 -1.35 5.51
N LYS A 38 -10.88 -0.55 6.53
CA LYS A 38 -10.11 0.64 6.86
C LYS A 38 -8.82 0.23 7.56
N LEU A 39 -7.70 0.76 7.08
CA LEU A 39 -6.37 0.52 7.63
C LEU A 39 -5.76 1.86 8.02
N GLU A 40 -5.07 1.88 9.16
CA GLU A 40 -4.25 2.99 9.60
C GLU A 40 -2.77 2.72 9.34
N LEU A 41 -2.01 3.80 9.17
CA LEU A 41 -0.58 3.77 8.91
C LEU A 41 0.18 4.62 9.92
N GLU A 42 1.31 4.09 10.40
CA GLU A 42 2.23 4.76 11.31
C GLU A 42 3.66 4.58 10.79
N ILE A 43 4.49 5.64 10.87
CA ILE A 43 5.92 5.56 10.57
C ILE A 43 6.68 5.56 11.89
N LYS A 44 7.41 4.48 12.17
CA LYS A 44 8.22 4.35 13.39
C LYS A 44 9.55 3.68 13.09
N ASN A 45 10.65 4.30 13.49
CA ASN A 45 12.01 3.77 13.31
C ASN A 45 12.29 3.32 11.86
N ASP A 46 11.97 4.17 10.88
CA ASP A 46 12.12 3.90 9.44
C ASP A 46 11.31 2.68 8.93
N LYS A 47 10.24 2.31 9.65
CA LYS A 47 9.30 1.25 9.27
C LYS A 47 7.92 1.83 9.07
N LEU A 48 7.26 1.40 8.00
CA LEU A 48 5.82 1.59 7.81
C LEU A 48 5.09 0.45 8.53
N ILE A 49 4.32 0.80 9.55
CA ILE A 49 3.42 -0.11 10.26
C ILE A 49 2.01 0.13 9.74
N VAL A 50 1.34 -0.93 9.29
CA VAL A 50 -0.05 -0.88 8.84
C VAL A 50 -0.88 -1.74 9.77
N LYS A 51 -1.92 -1.15 10.38
CA LYS A 51 -2.81 -1.80 11.34
C LYS A 51 -4.26 -1.61 10.91
N ARG A 52 -5.16 -2.45 11.41
CA ARG A 52 -6.60 -2.16 11.28
C ARG A 52 -6.97 -1.00 12.17
N ASP A 53 -7.88 -0.16 11.69
CA ASP A 53 -8.66 0.74 12.52
C ASP A 53 -9.61 -0.06 13.44
#